data_AF-A0A497HIP6-F1
#
_entry.id   AF-A0A497HIP6-F1
#
_cell.length_a   1.000
_cell.length_b   1.000
_cell.length_c   1.000
_cell.angle_alpha   90.00
_cell.angle_beta   90.00
_cell.angle_gamma   90.00
#
_symmetry.space_group_name_H-M   'P 1'
#
loop_
_entity.id
_entity.type
_entity.pdbx_description
1 polymer ?
#
loop_
_entity_poly.entity_id
_entity_poly.type
_entity_poly.pdbx_seq_one_letter_code
_entity_poly.pdbx_strand_id
1 'polypeptide(L)'
;YVDIRHIMLVADIMTVDGTVRAIGRHGVSGEKSSVLSRAAFEITVNHLLRAARKGEVDELKGVAENIIVGQPITVGTGAIKLAMGARRK
;
A
#
# COMPACT_ATOMS: atom_id res chain seq x y z
N TYR A 1 -17.66 21.08 8.23
CA TYR A 1 -18.47 20.20 7.37
C TYR A 1 -17.52 19.26 6.63
N VAL A 2 -17.81 17.96 6.58
CA VAL A 2 -16.99 16.95 5.88
C VAL A 2 -17.81 16.45 4.69
N ASP A 3 -17.21 16.41 3.50
CA ASP A 3 -17.88 15.89 2.31
C ASP A 3 -18.16 14.39 2.48
N ILE A 4 -19.40 13.99 2.17
CA ILE A 4 -19.91 12.62 2.37
C ILE A 4 -19.04 11.54 1.71
N ARG A 5 -18.34 11.85 0.62
CA ARG A 5 -17.47 10.91 -0.10
C ARG A 5 -16.33 10.41 0.78
N HIS A 6 -15.83 11.21 1.72
CA HIS A 6 -14.79 10.77 2.66
C HIS A 6 -15.34 9.74 3.64
N ILE A 7 -16.57 9.94 4.11
CA ILE A 7 -17.22 9.02 5.05
C ILE A 7 -17.55 7.70 4.33
N MET A 8 -18.09 7.80 3.10
CA MET A 8 -18.37 6.63 2.27
C MET A 8 -17.11 5.82 1.96
N LEU A 9 -16.01 6.47 1.58
CA LEU A 9 -14.75 5.79 1.28
C LEU A 9 -14.21 5.03 2.51
N VAL A 10 -14.29 5.63 3.70
CA VAL A 10 -13.88 4.95 4.93
C VAL A 10 -14.78 3.74 5.22
N ALA A 11 -16.09 3.90 5.06
CA ALA A 11 -17.05 2.80 5.25
C ALA A 11 -16.77 1.64 4.27
N ASP A 12 -16.58 1.93 2.98
CA ASP A 12 -16.27 0.94 1.95
C ASP A 12 -15.00 0.15 2.29
N ILE A 13 -13.93 0.85 2.71
CA ILE A 13 -12.67 0.21 3.13
C ILE A 13 -12.88 -0.68 4.36
N MET A 14 -13.74 -0.27 5.29
CA MET A 14 -14.06 -1.05 6.49
C MET A 14 -14.91 -2.29 6.19
N THR A 15 -15.60 -2.37 5.06
CA THR A 15 -16.56 -3.45 4.77
C THR A 15 -16.28 -4.24 3.48
N VAL A 16 -15.15 -4.00 2.82
CA VAL A 16 -14.84 -4.55 1.48
C VAL A 16 -14.87 -6.08 1.38
N ASP A 17 -14.60 -6.78 2.48
CA ASP A 17 -14.58 -8.25 2.53
C ASP A 17 -15.88 -8.88 3.08
N GLY A 18 -16.93 -8.06 3.27
CA GLY A 18 -18.22 -8.49 3.81
C GLY A 18 -18.29 -8.51 5.33
N THR A 19 -17.24 -8.11 6.04
CA THR A 19 -17.22 -7.97 7.50
C THR A 19 -16.77 -6.57 7.90
N VAL A 20 -17.20 -6.08 9.08
CA VAL A 20 -16.76 -4.76 9.56
C VAL A 20 -15.38 -4.89 10.19
N ARG A 21 -14.40 -4.21 9.59
CA ARG A 21 -13.01 -4.21 10.05
C ARG A 21 -12.62 -2.91 10.71
N ALA A 22 -11.82 -3.00 11.77
CA ALA A 22 -11.23 -1.84 12.42
C ALA A 22 -10.14 -1.20 11.54
N ILE A 23 -10.04 0.13 11.58
CA ILE A 23 -8.89 0.86 11.05
C ILE A 23 -7.75 0.76 12.08
N GLY A 24 -6.63 0.13 11.69
CA GLY A 24 -5.48 -0.06 12.55
C GLY A 24 -4.79 -1.42 12.37
N ARG A 25 -3.85 -1.74 13.27
CA ARG A 25 -2.96 -2.91 13.14
C ARG A 25 -3.64 -4.28 13.22
N HIS A 26 -4.85 -4.35 13.80
CA HIS A 26 -5.63 -5.60 13.89
C HIS A 26 -6.70 -5.71 12.80
N GLY A 27 -6.77 -4.73 11.89
CA GLY A 27 -7.69 -4.75 10.76
C GLY A 27 -6.97 -4.31 9.50
N VAL A 28 -7.53 -3.32 8.79
CA VAL A 28 -7.13 -2.97 7.42
C VAL A 28 -5.63 -2.66 7.28
N SER A 29 -5.01 -1.99 8.25
CA SER A 29 -3.60 -1.58 8.15
C SER A 29 -2.62 -2.71 8.45
N GLY A 30 -3.02 -3.72 9.23
CA GLY A 30 -2.17 -4.85 9.61
C GLY A 30 -2.03 -5.91 8.50
N GLU A 31 -3.01 -5.95 7.60
CA GLU A 31 -3.10 -6.92 6.51
C GLU A 31 -2.51 -6.43 5.18
N LYS A 32 -1.80 -5.29 5.18
CA LYS A 32 -1.07 -4.85 3.99
C LYS A 32 -0.19 -5.98 3.46
N SER A 33 -0.20 -6.21 2.15
CA SER A 33 0.56 -7.29 1.51
C SER A 33 2.07 -7.09 1.63
N SER A 34 2.54 -5.84 1.53
CA SER A 34 3.96 -5.50 1.62
C SER A 34 4.52 -5.65 3.04
N VAL A 35 5.65 -6.34 3.15
CA VAL A 35 6.40 -6.54 4.39
C VAL A 35 6.92 -5.20 4.90
N LEU A 36 7.47 -4.37 4.01
CA LEU A 36 8.00 -3.05 4.34
C LEU A 36 6.89 -2.13 4.83
N SER A 37 5.74 -2.15 4.16
CA SER A 37 4.53 -1.42 4.58
C SER A 37 4.07 -1.79 5.98
N ARG A 38 4.06 -3.09 6.34
CA ARG A 38 3.71 -3.54 7.70
C ARG A 38 4.76 -3.13 8.73
N ALA A 39 6.04 -3.33 8.40
CA ALA A 39 7.16 -3.01 9.29
C ALA A 39 7.29 -1.52 9.60
N ALA A 40 6.85 -0.65 8.68
CA ALA A 40 6.84 0.80 8.86
C ALA A 40 5.70 1.31 9.76
N PHE A 41 4.62 0.53 9.95
CA PHE A 41 3.44 0.99 10.68
C PHE A 41 3.53 0.67 12.19
N GLU A 42 4.13 -0.45 12.60
CA GLU A 42 4.48 -0.80 13.99
C GLU A 42 5.20 -2.18 14.05
N ILE A 43 5.87 -2.52 15.17
CA ILE A 43 6.52 -3.83 15.42
C ILE A 43 7.50 -4.30 14.31
N THR A 44 8.33 -3.38 13.82
CA THR A 44 9.23 -3.54 12.66
C THR A 44 10.04 -4.85 12.66
N VAL A 45 10.77 -5.13 13.75
CA VAL A 45 11.68 -6.29 13.84
C VAL A 45 10.91 -7.60 13.70
N ASN A 46 9.75 -7.73 14.33
CA ASN A 46 8.97 -8.96 14.25
C ASN A 46 8.40 -9.19 12.84
N HIS A 47 7.99 -8.14 12.14
CA HIS A 47 7.53 -8.26 10.76
C HIS A 47 8.65 -8.73 9.83
N LEU A 48 9.85 -8.15 9.94
CA LEU A 48 11.00 -8.53 9.13
C LEU A 48 11.47 -9.96 9.43
N LEU A 49 11.59 -10.34 10.70
CA LEU A 49 12.00 -11.70 11.09
C LEU A 49 11.02 -12.77 10.61
N ARG A 50 9.71 -12.51 10.73
CA ARG A 50 8.68 -13.45 10.26
C ARG A 50 8.70 -13.60 8.75
N ALA A 51 8.84 -12.49 8.03
CA ALA A 51 8.94 -12.47 6.57
C ALA A 51 10.19 -13.22 6.09
N ALA A 52 11.36 -12.96 6.71
CA ALA A 52 12.62 -13.63 6.39
C ALA A 52 12.52 -15.15 6.60
N ARG A 53 11.93 -15.59 7.74
CA ARG A 53 11.72 -17.01 8.03
C ARG A 53 10.80 -17.71 7.02
N LYS A 54 9.82 -16.99 6.48
CA LYS A 54 8.88 -17.50 5.47
C LYS A 54 9.38 -17.37 4.03
N GLY A 55 10.44 -16.60 3.80
CA GLY A 55 10.89 -16.23 2.45
C GLY A 55 9.88 -15.35 1.69
N GLU A 56 9.18 -14.45 2.40
CA GLU A 56 8.24 -13.53 1.75
C GLU A 56 8.99 -12.57 0.80
N VAL A 57 8.43 -12.35 -0.39
CA VAL A 57 8.95 -11.40 -1.39
C VAL A 57 8.00 -10.21 -1.45
N ASP A 58 8.56 -9.01 -1.34
CA ASP A 58 7.81 -7.76 -1.47
C ASP A 58 7.80 -7.31 -2.93
N GLU A 59 6.61 -7.24 -3.54
CA GLU A 59 6.44 -6.86 -4.94
C GLU A 59 6.51 -5.34 -5.18
N LEU A 60 6.63 -4.52 -4.13
CA LEU A 60 6.74 -3.07 -4.24
C LEU A 60 5.59 -2.45 -5.05
N LYS A 61 4.35 -2.82 -4.74
CA LYS A 61 3.16 -2.32 -5.47
C LYS A 61 2.49 -1.12 -4.78
N GLY A 62 2.69 -0.98 -3.48
CA GLY A 62 2.09 0.07 -2.66
C GLY A 62 2.99 1.29 -2.50
N VAL A 63 2.39 2.34 -1.96
CA VAL A 63 3.03 3.67 -1.85
C VAL A 63 4.18 3.67 -0.85
N ALA A 64 3.99 3.09 0.33
CA ALA A 64 4.95 3.24 1.43
C ALA A 64 6.26 2.49 1.14
N GLU A 65 6.19 1.26 0.65
CA GLU A 65 7.35 0.46 0.34
C GLU A 65 8.19 1.03 -0.81
N ASN A 66 7.55 1.58 -1.85
CA ASN A 66 8.24 2.28 -2.94
C ASN A 66 8.97 3.54 -2.45
N ILE A 67 8.35 4.31 -1.54
CA ILE A 67 9.00 5.47 -0.92
C ILE A 67 10.23 5.03 -0.11
N ILE A 68 10.11 3.96 0.67
CA ILE A 68 11.21 3.44 1.50
C ILE A 68 12.41 3.03 0.64
N VAL A 69 12.18 2.40 -0.51
CA VAL A 69 13.27 1.98 -1.43
C VAL A 69 13.70 3.07 -2.42
N GLY A 70 13.08 4.25 -2.39
CA GLY A 70 13.43 5.38 -3.26
C GLY A 70 12.96 5.25 -4.71
N GLN A 71 11.92 4.46 -4.98
CA GLN A 71 11.34 4.30 -6.31
C GLN A 71 10.13 5.22 -6.53
N PRO A 72 9.87 5.67 -7.78
CA PRO A 72 8.65 6.40 -8.10
C PRO A 72 7.39 5.56 -7.81
N ILE A 73 6.44 6.13 -7.10
CA ILE A 73 5.15 5.49 -6.79
C ILE A 73 4.19 5.57 -7.99
N THR A 74 3.41 4.52 -8.23
CA THR A 74 2.44 4.41 -9.33
C THR A 74 1.12 5.15 -9.07
N VAL A 75 1.19 6.30 -8.40
CA VAL A 75 0.04 7.18 -8.11
C VAL A 75 0.36 8.63 -8.47
N GLY A 76 -0.67 9.43 -8.74
CA GLY A 76 -0.49 10.82 -9.17
C GLY A 76 0.33 10.90 -10.47
N THR A 77 1.42 11.66 -10.46
CA THR A 77 2.30 11.84 -11.63
C THR A 77 3.00 10.56 -12.05
N GLY A 78 3.32 9.67 -11.11
CA GLY A 78 3.96 8.38 -11.41
C GLY A 78 3.00 7.32 -11.96
N ALA A 79 1.69 7.60 -12.04
CA ALA A 79 0.72 6.73 -12.69
C ALA A 79 0.86 6.70 -14.22
N ILE A 80 1.61 7.65 -14.81
CA ILE A 80 1.79 7.78 -16.25
C ILE A 80 3.25 7.56 -16.60
N LYS A 81 3.50 6.66 -17.57
CA LYS A 81 4.83 6.48 -18.17
C LYS A 81 4.91 7.26 -19.47
N LEU A 82 5.74 8.29 -19.50
CA LEU A 82 6.04 9.03 -20.72
C LEU A 82 6.99 8.22 -21.61
N ALA A 83 6.70 8.20 -22.89
CA ALA A 83 7.57 7.62 -23.92
C ALA A 83 7.74 8.64 -25.05
N MET A 84 8.97 8.78 -25.55
CA MET A 84 9.23 9.60 -26.73
C MET A 84 8.83 8.82 -27.98
N GLY A 85 7.87 9.32 -28.73
CA GLY A 85 7.50 8.75 -30.02
C GLY A 85 8.64 8.91 -31.02
N ALA A 86 9.12 7.82 -31.61
CA ALA A 86 10.02 7.90 -32.75
C ALA A 86 9.30 8.58 -33.92
N ARG A 87 9.90 9.64 -34.47
CA ARG A 87 9.36 10.35 -35.64
C ARG A 87 9.31 9.37 -36.81
N ARG A 88 8.11 8.97 -37.21
CA ARG A 88 7.89 8.17 -38.43
C ARG A 88 8.42 9.02 -39.60
N LYS A 89 9.45 8.51 -40.30
CA LYS A 89 9.90 9.05 -41.58
C LYS A 89 8.84 8.80 -42.64
#